data_AF-A0A952CAA6-F1
#
_entry.id   AF-A0A952CAA6-F1
#
_cell.length_a   1.000
_cell.length_b   1.000
_cell.length_c   1.000
_cell.angle_alpha   90.00
_cell.angle_beta   90.00
_cell.angle_gamma   90.00
#
_symmetry.space_group_name_H-M   'P 1'
#
loop_
_entity.id
_entity.type
_entity.pdbx_description
1 polymer ?
#
loop_
_entity_poly.entity_id
_entity_poly.type
_entity_poly.pdbx_seq_one_letter_code
_entity_poly.pdbx_strand_id
1 'polypeptide(L)'
;MPDVDVSSLDARQQKLVENARRALARGNHDYVRMVCAEILRGQPGCVEVRRLQRAARVRRSGANARLARTLGGLTALPFTLGAHRRDPAENLARAEKLLERDPDNVPALRLLGEAALGFDWPQTAILAFEAIREIDPADRSNLLSLGEAWLRAGQPGEALRVADEILRLQPVDGDAQTLMRKASIARATEKGNWEQGGDFRTKVKADAHQPPAGPPAPATPALPPLQPTAGESPSAVAPTDPLAAARERVERYPGDLEARFQLAELLFAAGEVEAAIAQYQHAQRHPQWRPAALLGLARCFRVRGLTDLAVVQLTTANGELSAMDDRKKDVIYELGLCHEALGQTEAAIAQFKAIYAEDIGFRDVAAKINAHYSAS
;
A
#
# COMPACT_ATOMS: atom_id res chain seq x y z
N MET A 1 -20.65 -4.92 -7.42
CA MET A 1 -21.21 -6.15 -6.81
C MET A 1 -20.02 -6.97 -6.40
N PRO A 2 -19.96 -7.53 -5.19
CA PRO A 2 -18.77 -8.28 -4.73
C PRO A 2 -18.50 -9.51 -5.61
N ASP A 3 -17.27 -10.04 -5.53
CA ASP A 3 -16.89 -11.28 -6.22
C ASP A 3 -17.87 -12.41 -5.89
N VAL A 4 -18.15 -13.24 -6.90
CA VAL A 4 -19.18 -14.28 -6.84
C VAL A 4 -18.51 -15.64 -6.76
N ASP A 5 -18.85 -16.43 -5.75
CA ASP A 5 -18.32 -17.78 -5.59
C ASP A 5 -19.06 -18.77 -6.52
N VAL A 6 -18.46 -19.92 -6.78
CA VAL A 6 -19.04 -20.99 -7.61
C VAL A 6 -20.36 -21.49 -7.02
N SER A 7 -20.54 -21.43 -5.70
CA SER A 7 -21.78 -21.81 -5.02
C SER A 7 -22.98 -20.94 -5.37
N SER A 8 -22.75 -19.71 -5.82
CA SER A 8 -23.78 -18.78 -6.30
C SER A 8 -24.17 -18.97 -7.77
N LEU A 9 -23.47 -19.85 -8.49
CA LEU A 9 -23.85 -20.25 -9.85
C LEU A 9 -25.01 -21.25 -9.83
N ASP A 10 -25.77 -21.31 -10.91
CA ASP A 10 -26.83 -22.33 -11.06
C ASP A 10 -26.25 -23.74 -11.01
N ALA A 11 -27.01 -24.73 -10.52
CA ALA A 11 -26.56 -26.12 -10.43
C ALA A 11 -26.04 -26.70 -11.76
N ARG A 12 -26.56 -26.21 -12.90
CA ARG A 12 -26.05 -26.55 -14.24
C ARG A 12 -24.65 -25.96 -14.47
N GLN A 13 -24.45 -24.69 -14.12
CA GLN A 13 -23.16 -24.00 -14.26
C GLN A 13 -22.11 -24.58 -13.31
N GLN A 14 -22.48 -24.94 -12.08
CA GLN A 14 -21.58 -25.63 -11.13
C GLN A 14 -21.05 -26.95 -11.72
N LYS A 15 -21.92 -27.78 -12.29
CA LYS A 15 -21.51 -29.02 -12.99
C LYS A 15 -20.61 -28.73 -14.20
N LEU A 16 -20.86 -27.64 -14.93
CA LEU A 16 -19.99 -27.21 -16.03
C LEU A 16 -18.60 -26.82 -15.53
N VAL A 17 -18.49 -26.13 -14.39
CA VAL A 17 -17.20 -25.79 -13.75
C VAL A 17 -16.45 -27.05 -13.34
N GLU A 18 -17.11 -28.04 -12.74
CA GLU A 18 -16.49 -29.33 -12.40
C GLU A 18 -16.01 -30.09 -13.64
N ASN A 19 -16.82 -30.13 -14.69
CA ASN A 19 -16.44 -30.75 -15.96
C ASN A 19 -15.26 -30.02 -16.61
N ALA A 20 -15.23 -28.69 -16.57
CA ALA A 20 -14.11 -27.89 -17.02
C ALA A 20 -12.83 -28.18 -16.21
N ARG A 21 -12.92 -28.32 -14.88
CA ARG A 21 -11.80 -28.74 -14.02
C ARG A 21 -11.23 -30.10 -14.46
N ARG A 22 -12.09 -31.08 -14.70
CA ARG A 22 -11.68 -32.41 -15.20
C ARG A 22 -11.09 -32.35 -16.62
N ALA A 23 -11.67 -31.54 -17.50
CA ALA A 23 -11.17 -31.35 -18.86
C ALA A 23 -9.79 -30.65 -18.89
N LEU A 24 -9.56 -29.70 -17.98
CA LEU A 24 -8.26 -29.04 -17.81
C LEU A 24 -7.17 -30.03 -17.38
N ALA A 25 -7.49 -30.99 -16.51
CA ALA A 25 -6.58 -32.07 -16.11
C ALA A 25 -6.26 -33.02 -17.27
N ARG A 26 -7.18 -33.18 -18.23
CA ARG A 26 -7.00 -33.97 -19.46
C ARG A 26 -6.31 -33.20 -20.59
N GLY A 27 -5.93 -31.94 -20.38
CA GLY A 27 -5.28 -31.10 -21.40
C GLY A 27 -6.23 -30.53 -22.46
N ASN A 28 -7.55 -30.65 -22.30
CA ASN A 28 -8.51 -30.09 -23.26
C ASN A 28 -8.77 -28.60 -22.97
N HIS A 29 -7.85 -27.74 -23.40
CA HIS A 29 -7.87 -26.31 -23.10
C HIS A 29 -8.98 -25.54 -23.84
N ASP A 30 -9.34 -25.94 -25.05
CA ASP A 30 -10.35 -25.23 -25.85
C ASP A 30 -11.76 -25.43 -25.31
N TYR A 31 -12.07 -26.64 -24.82
CA TYR A 31 -13.32 -26.88 -24.09
C TYR A 31 -13.42 -26.02 -22.84
N VAL A 32 -12.35 -25.97 -22.03
CA VAL A 32 -12.31 -25.15 -20.81
C VAL A 32 -12.52 -23.67 -21.14
N ARG A 33 -11.84 -23.15 -22.16
CA ARG A 33 -12.00 -21.76 -22.61
C ARG A 33 -13.45 -21.44 -23.00
N MET A 34 -14.09 -22.33 -23.76
CA MET A 34 -15.48 -22.15 -24.20
C MET A 34 -16.45 -22.11 -23.02
N VAL A 35 -16.35 -23.08 -22.11
CA VAL A 35 -17.22 -23.15 -20.91
C VAL A 35 -17.00 -21.96 -19.99
N CYS A 36 -15.75 -21.58 -19.72
CA CYS A 36 -15.44 -20.40 -18.90
C CYS A 36 -15.98 -19.11 -19.54
N ALA A 37 -15.86 -18.95 -20.86
CA ALA A 37 -16.39 -17.77 -21.56
C ALA A 37 -17.91 -17.69 -21.50
N GLU A 38 -18.62 -18.83 -21.56
CA GLU A 38 -20.07 -18.86 -21.40
C GLU A 38 -20.50 -18.40 -20.01
N ILE A 39 -19.86 -18.90 -18.95
CA ILE A 39 -20.19 -18.55 -17.57
C ILE A 39 -19.85 -17.08 -17.27
N LEU A 40 -18.69 -16.59 -17.73
CA LEU A 40 -18.26 -15.21 -17.49
C LEU A 40 -19.10 -14.16 -18.23
N ARG A 41 -19.81 -14.51 -19.32
CA ARG A 41 -20.78 -13.59 -19.94
C ARG A 41 -21.97 -13.28 -19.03
N GLY A 42 -22.41 -14.27 -18.23
CA GLY A 42 -23.49 -14.09 -17.27
C GLY A 42 -23.01 -13.52 -15.94
N GLN A 43 -21.89 -14.04 -15.43
CA GLN A 43 -21.32 -13.65 -14.15
C GLN A 43 -19.81 -13.35 -14.29
N PRO A 44 -19.44 -12.11 -14.68
CA PRO A 44 -18.04 -11.78 -14.93
C PRO A 44 -17.18 -11.70 -13.66
N GLY A 45 -17.77 -11.60 -12.47
CA GLY A 45 -17.06 -11.54 -11.19
C GLY A 45 -16.72 -12.91 -10.57
N CYS A 46 -16.88 -14.02 -11.30
CA CYS A 46 -16.60 -15.35 -10.76
C CYS A 46 -15.10 -15.68 -10.81
N VAL A 47 -14.43 -15.53 -9.66
CA VAL A 47 -12.97 -15.67 -9.49
C VAL A 47 -12.47 -17.05 -9.92
N GLU A 48 -13.14 -18.10 -9.47
CA GLU A 48 -12.76 -19.49 -9.74
C GLU A 48 -12.83 -19.81 -11.24
N VAL A 49 -13.82 -19.27 -11.95
CA VAL A 49 -13.93 -19.44 -13.40
C VAL A 49 -12.81 -18.68 -14.11
N ARG A 50 -12.45 -17.48 -13.64
CA ARG A 50 -11.31 -16.72 -14.17
C ARG A 50 -9.97 -17.43 -13.92
N ARG A 51 -9.79 -18.07 -12.76
CA ARG A 51 -8.62 -18.93 -12.46
C ARG A 51 -8.51 -20.08 -13.46
N LEU A 52 -9.61 -20.79 -13.71
CA LEU A 52 -9.65 -21.88 -14.68
C LEU A 52 -9.35 -21.38 -16.11
N GLN A 53 -9.92 -20.24 -16.48
CA GLN A 53 -9.67 -19.61 -17.78
C GLN A 53 -8.19 -19.26 -17.95
N ARG A 54 -7.55 -18.64 -16.94
CA ARG A 54 -6.12 -18.33 -16.95
C ARG A 54 -5.27 -19.61 -17.05
N ALA A 55 -5.56 -20.61 -16.22
CA ALA A 55 -4.83 -21.88 -16.24
C ALA A 55 -4.90 -22.57 -17.63
N ALA A 56 -6.06 -22.51 -18.29
CA ALA A 56 -6.22 -23.01 -19.66
C ALA A 56 -5.41 -22.20 -20.68
N ARG A 57 -5.45 -20.86 -20.61
CA ARG A 57 -4.68 -19.97 -21.51
C ARG A 57 -3.18 -20.19 -21.39
N VAL A 58 -2.66 -20.23 -20.16
CA VAL A 58 -1.24 -20.40 -19.87
C VAL A 58 -0.75 -21.79 -20.31
N ARG A 59 -1.52 -22.86 -20.07
CA ARG A 59 -1.16 -24.22 -20.51
C ARG A 59 -1.24 -24.38 -22.04
N ARG A 60 -2.22 -23.73 -22.68
CA ARG A 60 -2.34 -23.71 -24.16
C ARG A 60 -1.18 -22.97 -24.82
N SER A 61 -0.66 -21.91 -24.21
CA SER A 61 0.46 -21.13 -24.75
C SER A 61 1.80 -21.91 -24.84
N GLY A 62 1.92 -23.06 -24.16
CA GLY A 62 3.08 -23.95 -24.23
C GLY A 62 4.37 -23.37 -23.61
N ALA A 63 5.28 -24.25 -23.19
CA ALA A 63 6.59 -23.88 -22.64
C ALA A 63 7.48 -23.09 -23.62
N ASN A 64 7.24 -23.23 -24.93
CA ASN A 64 8.02 -22.56 -25.98
C ASN A 64 7.83 -21.03 -26.01
N ALA A 65 6.69 -20.50 -25.55
CA ALA A 65 6.49 -19.05 -25.44
C ALA A 65 7.25 -18.43 -24.27
N ARG A 66 7.49 -19.19 -23.18
CA ARG A 66 8.24 -18.72 -22.01
C ARG A 66 9.75 -18.64 -22.28
N LEU A 67 10.29 -19.60 -23.05
CA LEU A 67 11.70 -19.64 -23.43
C LEU A 67 12.07 -18.55 -24.47
N ALA A 68 11.12 -18.18 -25.35
CA ALA A 68 11.30 -17.06 -26.28
C ALA A 68 11.37 -15.70 -25.58
N ARG A 69 10.87 -15.59 -24.33
CA ARG A 69 10.77 -14.35 -23.57
C ARG A 69 12.06 -13.98 -22.82
N THR A 70 12.94 -14.95 -22.55
CA THR A 70 14.26 -14.70 -21.91
C THR A 70 15.32 -14.18 -22.88
N LEU A 71 15.03 -14.16 -24.19
CA LEU A 71 15.95 -13.70 -25.25
C LEU A 71 15.41 -12.51 -26.08
N GLY A 72 14.15 -12.10 -25.88
CA GLY A 72 13.46 -11.07 -26.66
C GLY A 72 13.28 -9.76 -25.91
N GLY A 73 14.36 -9.19 -25.36
CA GLY A 73 14.35 -7.79 -24.93
C GLY A 73 14.27 -6.87 -26.16
N LEU A 74 13.43 -5.84 -26.08
CA LEU A 74 13.34 -4.69 -27.01
C LEU A 74 12.50 -4.85 -28.29
N THR A 75 11.18 -5.01 -28.20
CA THR A 75 10.30 -4.39 -29.20
C THR A 75 8.91 -4.05 -28.66
N ALA A 76 8.50 -2.80 -28.89
CA ALA A 76 7.15 -2.24 -28.89
C ALA A 76 6.73 -1.38 -27.68
N LEU A 77 7.23 -0.15 -27.65
CA LEU A 77 6.39 1.00 -27.29
C LEU A 77 5.51 1.34 -28.50
N PRO A 78 4.19 1.55 -28.29
CA PRO A 78 3.67 2.87 -28.57
C PRO A 78 2.88 3.44 -27.39
N PHE A 79 3.33 4.62 -27.01
CA PHE A 79 2.60 5.75 -26.42
C PHE A 79 1.07 5.65 -26.54
N THR A 80 0.36 5.57 -25.42
CA THR A 80 -0.99 6.15 -25.30
C THR A 80 -1.08 6.97 -24.03
N LEU A 81 -0.72 8.24 -24.17
CA LEU A 81 -1.15 9.36 -23.35
C LEU A 81 -2.69 9.42 -23.41
N GLY A 82 -3.36 9.44 -22.25
CA GLY A 82 -4.81 9.57 -22.18
C GLY A 82 -5.40 8.99 -20.91
N ALA A 83 -5.19 9.65 -19.78
CA ALA A 83 -5.94 9.45 -18.56
C ALA A 83 -7.38 9.97 -18.75
N HIS A 84 -8.18 9.25 -19.53
CA HIS A 84 -9.63 9.32 -19.44
C HIS A 84 -10.07 8.13 -18.63
N ARG A 85 -10.84 8.39 -17.56
CA ARG A 85 -11.64 7.40 -16.83
C ARG A 85 -12.42 6.59 -17.87
N ARG A 86 -11.86 5.46 -18.31
CA ARG A 86 -12.52 4.55 -19.25
C ARG A 86 -13.42 3.64 -18.44
N ASP A 87 -14.59 3.38 -18.99
CA ASP A 87 -15.59 2.54 -18.36
C ASP A 87 -14.97 1.19 -17.96
N PRO A 88 -15.17 0.71 -16.73
CA PRO A 88 -14.56 -0.53 -16.25
C PRO A 88 -14.96 -1.74 -17.12
N ALA A 89 -16.13 -1.69 -17.77
CA ALA A 89 -16.58 -2.71 -18.71
C ALA A 89 -15.75 -2.77 -20.01
N GLU A 90 -15.39 -1.62 -20.58
CA GLU A 90 -14.56 -1.55 -21.79
C GLU A 90 -13.15 -2.06 -21.49
N ASN A 91 -12.60 -1.68 -20.34
CA ASN A 91 -11.29 -2.13 -19.86
C ASN A 91 -11.27 -3.65 -19.68
N LEU A 92 -12.32 -4.24 -19.11
CA LEU A 92 -12.45 -5.68 -18.94
C LEU A 92 -12.46 -6.41 -20.31
N ALA A 93 -13.29 -5.96 -21.25
CA ALA A 93 -13.38 -6.56 -22.58
C ALA A 93 -12.07 -6.45 -23.36
N ARG A 94 -11.40 -5.29 -23.27
CA ARG A 94 -10.10 -5.06 -23.90
C ARG A 94 -9.01 -5.94 -23.29
N ALA A 95 -8.97 -6.05 -21.97
CA ALA A 95 -8.04 -6.92 -21.27
C ALA A 95 -8.22 -8.39 -21.70
N GLU A 96 -9.47 -8.88 -21.75
CA GLU A 96 -9.75 -10.25 -22.18
C GLU A 96 -9.27 -10.53 -23.60
N LYS A 97 -9.51 -9.62 -24.54
CA LYS A 97 -9.03 -9.76 -25.93
C LYS A 97 -7.50 -9.80 -26.04
N LEU A 98 -6.80 -9.03 -25.21
CA LEU A 98 -5.33 -9.02 -25.19
C LEU A 98 -4.78 -10.32 -24.57
N LEU A 99 -5.39 -10.77 -23.47
CA LEU A 99 -4.99 -12.00 -22.77
C LEU A 99 -5.31 -13.28 -23.55
N GLU A 100 -6.22 -13.23 -24.53
CA GLU A 100 -6.43 -14.33 -25.49
C GLU A 100 -5.26 -14.53 -26.45
N ARG A 101 -4.55 -13.44 -26.80
CA ARG A 101 -3.38 -13.47 -27.68
C ARG A 101 -2.10 -13.78 -26.90
N ASP A 102 -1.91 -13.11 -25.77
CA ASP A 102 -0.75 -13.28 -24.90
C ASP A 102 -1.19 -13.35 -23.42
N PRO A 103 -1.17 -14.55 -22.80
CA PRO A 103 -1.61 -14.74 -21.42
C PRO A 103 -0.78 -14.02 -20.35
N ASP A 104 0.45 -13.62 -20.67
CA ASP A 104 1.40 -12.99 -19.75
C ASP A 104 1.64 -11.51 -20.10
N ASN A 105 0.75 -10.91 -20.88
CA ASN A 105 0.82 -9.49 -21.21
C ASN A 105 0.54 -8.65 -19.95
N VAL A 106 1.61 -8.09 -19.35
CA VAL A 106 1.54 -7.30 -18.11
C VAL A 106 0.56 -6.11 -18.22
N PRO A 107 0.61 -5.25 -19.27
CA PRO A 107 -0.39 -4.20 -19.44
C PRO A 107 -1.85 -4.71 -19.46
N ALA A 108 -2.11 -5.86 -20.10
CA ALA A 108 -3.45 -6.44 -20.15
C ALA A 108 -3.91 -7.00 -18.81
N LEU A 109 -3.00 -7.64 -18.05
CA LEU A 109 -3.28 -8.09 -16.69
C LEU A 109 -3.54 -6.90 -15.75
N ARG A 110 -2.80 -5.80 -15.90
CA ARG A 110 -3.01 -4.59 -15.09
C ARG A 110 -4.37 -3.97 -15.38
N LEU A 111 -4.73 -3.88 -16.67
CA LEU A 111 -6.04 -3.40 -17.09
C LEU A 111 -7.19 -4.27 -16.55
N LEU A 112 -7.00 -5.60 -16.50
CA LEU A 112 -7.96 -6.52 -15.88
C LEU A 112 -8.12 -6.25 -14.37
N GLY A 113 -6.99 -6.09 -13.66
CA GLY A 113 -6.99 -5.80 -12.22
C GLY A 113 -7.65 -4.47 -11.89
N GLU A 114 -7.32 -3.40 -12.61
CA GLU A 114 -7.92 -2.07 -12.46
C GLU A 114 -9.43 -2.08 -12.77
N ALA A 115 -9.85 -2.78 -13.83
CA ALA A 115 -11.26 -2.95 -14.15
C ALA A 115 -12.02 -3.70 -13.04
N ALA A 116 -11.42 -4.77 -12.52
CA ALA A 116 -11.99 -5.55 -11.42
C ALA A 116 -12.13 -4.70 -10.14
N LEU A 117 -11.13 -3.88 -9.81
CA LEU A 117 -11.23 -2.93 -8.70
C LEU A 117 -12.33 -1.88 -8.92
N GLY A 118 -12.56 -1.43 -10.17
CA GLY A 118 -13.65 -0.53 -10.52
C GLY A 118 -15.05 -1.14 -10.35
N PHE A 119 -15.17 -2.46 -10.45
CA PHE A 119 -16.42 -3.20 -10.19
C PHE A 119 -16.60 -3.66 -8.74
N ASP A 120 -15.60 -3.38 -7.89
CA ASP A 120 -15.49 -3.90 -6.53
C ASP A 120 -15.37 -5.44 -6.49
N TRP A 121 -14.54 -5.98 -7.38
CA TRP A 121 -14.12 -7.39 -7.43
C TRP A 121 -12.67 -7.56 -6.94
N PRO A 122 -12.40 -7.41 -5.63
CA PRO A 122 -11.04 -7.45 -5.11
C PRO A 122 -10.37 -8.82 -5.28
N GLN A 123 -11.09 -9.95 -5.20
CA GLN A 123 -10.48 -11.27 -5.41
C GLN A 123 -10.09 -11.51 -6.87
N THR A 124 -10.89 -11.02 -7.82
CA THR A 124 -10.51 -11.04 -9.24
C THR A 124 -9.30 -10.13 -9.52
N ALA A 125 -9.23 -8.97 -8.87
CA ALA A 125 -8.10 -8.07 -8.99
C ALA A 125 -6.80 -8.69 -8.45
N ILE A 126 -6.86 -9.32 -7.27
CA ILE A 126 -5.73 -10.06 -6.67
C ILE A 126 -5.20 -11.11 -7.65
N LEU A 127 -6.07 -11.92 -8.27
CA LEU A 127 -5.67 -12.92 -9.25
C LEU A 127 -4.86 -12.32 -10.42
N ALA A 128 -5.26 -11.14 -10.91
CA ALA A 128 -4.59 -10.47 -12.01
C ALA A 128 -3.24 -9.87 -11.60
N PHE A 129 -3.14 -9.28 -10.40
CA PHE A 129 -1.88 -8.71 -9.90
C PHE A 129 -0.89 -9.77 -9.42
N GLU A 130 -1.36 -10.90 -8.86
CA GLU A 130 -0.51 -12.07 -8.55
C GLU A 130 0.10 -12.65 -9.82
N ALA A 131 -0.67 -12.71 -10.90
CA ALA A 131 -0.18 -13.12 -12.21
C ALA A 131 0.94 -12.21 -12.73
N ILE A 132 0.86 -10.90 -12.49
CA ILE A 132 1.95 -9.97 -12.82
C ILE A 132 3.15 -10.21 -11.91
N ARG A 133 2.94 -10.45 -10.60
CA ARG A 133 4.01 -10.76 -9.65
C ARG A 133 4.78 -12.03 -10.02
N GLU A 134 4.13 -13.03 -10.62
CA GLU A 134 4.80 -14.21 -11.18
C GLU A 134 5.72 -13.90 -12.37
N ILE A 135 5.40 -12.84 -13.13
CA ILE A 135 6.13 -12.43 -14.34
C ILE A 135 7.26 -11.45 -13.99
N ASP A 136 6.95 -10.44 -13.18
CA ASP A 136 7.86 -9.43 -12.68
C ASP A 136 7.67 -9.26 -11.16
N PRO A 137 8.45 -9.99 -10.34
CA PRO A 137 8.35 -9.92 -8.89
C PRO A 137 8.75 -8.56 -8.30
N ALA A 138 9.52 -7.75 -9.03
CA ALA A 138 10.05 -6.48 -8.53
C ALA A 138 9.25 -5.26 -9.03
N ASP A 139 8.16 -5.46 -9.77
CA ASP A 139 7.28 -4.37 -10.22
C ASP A 139 6.57 -3.72 -9.01
N ARG A 140 7.19 -2.66 -8.49
CA ARG A 140 6.68 -1.82 -7.41
C ARG A 140 5.24 -1.37 -7.65
N SER A 141 4.90 -0.97 -8.89
CA SER A 141 3.56 -0.46 -9.21
C SER A 141 2.50 -1.55 -9.05
N ASN A 142 2.82 -2.75 -9.54
CA ASN A 142 1.98 -3.93 -9.36
C ASN A 142 1.85 -4.33 -7.88
N LEU A 143 2.96 -4.35 -7.12
CA LEU A 143 2.92 -4.70 -5.70
C LEU A 143 2.05 -3.73 -4.89
N LEU A 144 2.10 -2.43 -5.18
CA LEU A 144 1.20 -1.46 -4.54
C LEU A 144 -0.27 -1.75 -4.88
N SER A 145 -0.58 -1.98 -6.15
CA SER A 145 -1.95 -2.32 -6.58
C SER A 145 -2.44 -3.64 -5.99
N LEU A 146 -1.55 -4.64 -5.86
CA LEU A 146 -1.83 -5.91 -5.19
C LEU A 146 -2.14 -5.70 -3.70
N GLY A 147 -1.33 -4.91 -3.00
CA GLY A 147 -1.56 -4.58 -1.60
C GLY A 147 -2.88 -3.85 -1.36
N GLU A 148 -3.24 -2.90 -2.23
CA GLU A 148 -4.54 -2.22 -2.17
C GLU A 148 -5.70 -3.19 -2.44
N ALA A 149 -5.54 -4.11 -3.38
CA ALA A 149 -6.54 -5.14 -3.66
C ALA A 149 -6.76 -6.07 -2.44
N TRP A 150 -5.69 -6.48 -1.73
CA TRP A 150 -5.79 -7.24 -0.49
C TRP A 150 -6.53 -6.48 0.62
N LEU A 151 -6.33 -5.16 0.73
CA LEU A 151 -7.09 -4.34 1.68
C LEU A 151 -8.58 -4.29 1.34
N ARG A 152 -8.93 -4.12 0.06
CA ARG A 152 -10.33 -4.16 -0.37
C ARG A 152 -10.95 -5.55 -0.18
N ALA A 153 -10.16 -6.62 -0.30
CA ALA A 153 -10.60 -7.98 0.00
C ALA A 153 -10.80 -8.25 1.50
N GLY A 154 -10.49 -7.29 2.38
CA GLY A 154 -10.57 -7.45 3.83
C GLY A 154 -9.49 -8.36 4.40
N GLN A 155 -8.36 -8.51 3.70
CA GLN A 155 -7.24 -9.36 4.14
C GLN A 155 -6.00 -8.51 4.44
N PRO A 156 -5.99 -7.76 5.57
CA PRO A 156 -4.91 -6.85 5.89
C PRO A 156 -3.58 -7.56 6.19
N GLY A 157 -3.62 -8.84 6.57
CA GLY A 157 -2.41 -9.64 6.80
C GLY A 157 -1.55 -9.83 5.55
N GLU A 158 -2.17 -10.13 4.41
CA GLU A 158 -1.44 -10.27 3.13
C GLU A 158 -1.01 -8.91 2.59
N ALA A 159 -1.82 -7.86 2.77
CA ALA A 159 -1.44 -6.49 2.43
C ALA A 159 -0.17 -6.03 3.18
N LEU A 160 -0.02 -6.39 4.47
CA LEU A 160 1.19 -6.11 5.24
C LEU A 160 2.42 -6.84 4.68
N ARG A 161 2.27 -8.10 4.25
CA ARG A 161 3.38 -8.86 3.64
C ARG A 161 3.85 -8.22 2.34
N VAL A 162 2.90 -7.80 1.50
CA VAL A 162 3.21 -7.13 0.24
C VAL A 162 3.87 -5.76 0.50
N ALA A 163 3.40 -5.01 1.50
CA ALA A 163 4.03 -3.76 1.89
C ALA A 163 5.47 -3.95 2.40
N ASP A 164 5.72 -4.98 3.23
CA ASP A 164 7.06 -5.35 3.68
C ASP A 164 7.96 -5.77 2.51
N GLU A 165 7.43 -6.52 1.54
CA GLU A 165 8.13 -6.88 0.31
C GLU A 165 8.59 -5.64 -0.47
N ILE A 166 7.70 -4.65 -0.66
CA ILE A 166 8.06 -3.39 -1.31
C ILE A 166 9.14 -2.65 -0.51
N LEU A 167 9.02 -2.60 0.82
CA LEU A 167 9.99 -1.94 1.68
C LEU A 167 11.35 -2.65 1.72
N ARG A 168 11.41 -3.96 1.49
CA ARG A 168 12.69 -4.66 1.31
C ARG A 168 13.38 -4.28 0.00
N LEU A 169 12.62 -4.07 -1.07
CA LEU A 169 13.14 -3.62 -2.36
C LEU A 169 13.50 -2.14 -2.34
N GLN A 170 12.64 -1.33 -1.72
CA GLN A 170 12.74 0.12 -1.62
C GLN A 170 12.39 0.55 -0.18
N PRO A 171 13.39 0.62 0.73
CA PRO A 171 13.18 0.97 2.15
C PRO A 171 12.57 2.35 2.40
N VAL A 172 12.50 3.15 1.35
CA VAL A 172 12.14 4.56 1.37
C VAL A 172 10.81 4.82 0.66
N ASP A 173 10.02 3.76 0.47
CA ASP A 173 8.81 3.90 -0.32
C ASP A 173 7.65 4.49 0.49
N GLY A 174 7.34 5.77 0.25
CA GLY A 174 6.26 6.48 0.95
C GLY A 174 4.87 5.87 0.73
N ASP A 175 4.61 5.30 -0.46
CA ASP A 175 3.33 4.65 -0.76
C ASP A 175 3.21 3.31 -0.02
N ALA A 176 4.29 2.53 0.04
CA ALA A 176 4.35 1.26 0.77
C ALA A 176 4.23 1.48 2.28
N GLN A 177 4.86 2.52 2.84
CA GLN A 177 4.65 2.91 4.24
C GLN A 177 3.19 3.29 4.50
N THR A 178 2.55 3.99 3.56
CA THR A 178 1.14 4.36 3.65
C THR A 178 0.23 3.14 3.56
N LEU A 179 0.51 2.21 2.65
CA LEU A 179 -0.16 0.93 2.53
C LEU A 179 -0.01 0.12 3.83
N MET A 180 1.20 0.04 4.39
CA MET A 180 1.48 -0.65 5.65
C MET A 180 0.69 -0.05 6.82
N ARG A 181 0.61 1.29 6.93
CA ARG A 181 -0.22 1.97 7.93
C ARG A 181 -1.70 1.64 7.76
N LYS A 182 -2.23 1.75 6.53
CA LYS A 182 -3.64 1.40 6.21
C LYS A 182 -3.94 -0.06 6.60
N ALA A 183 -3.05 -0.98 6.27
CA ALA A 183 -3.19 -2.40 6.58
C ALA A 183 -3.12 -2.68 8.10
N SER A 184 -2.23 -2.01 8.82
CA SER A 184 -2.10 -2.14 10.28
C SER A 184 -3.37 -1.67 10.99
N ILE A 185 -3.92 -0.53 10.57
CA ILE A 185 -5.18 0.00 11.11
C ILE A 185 -6.33 -0.97 10.82
N ALA A 186 -6.48 -1.43 9.58
CA ALA A 186 -7.53 -2.36 9.20
C ALA A 186 -7.46 -3.68 10.01
N ARG A 187 -6.25 -4.18 10.28
CA ARG A 187 -6.05 -5.37 11.12
C ARG A 187 -6.40 -5.12 12.59
N ALA A 188 -6.08 -3.94 13.11
CA ALA A 188 -6.43 -3.56 14.48
C ALA A 188 -7.94 -3.40 14.67
N THR A 189 -8.64 -2.82 13.69
CA THR A 189 -10.11 -2.71 13.71
C THR A 189 -10.79 -4.09 13.64
N GLU A 190 -10.24 -5.01 12.85
CA GLU A 190 -10.73 -6.38 12.81
C GLU A 190 -10.53 -7.05 14.18
N LYS A 191 -9.32 -6.94 14.77
CA LYS A 191 -9.00 -7.49 16.10
C LYS A 191 -9.84 -6.89 17.23
N GLY A 192 -10.11 -5.58 17.21
CA GLY A 192 -10.94 -4.90 18.19
C GLY A 192 -12.42 -5.29 18.14
N ASN A 193 -12.93 -5.64 16.95
CA ASN A 193 -14.30 -6.18 16.80
C ASN A 193 -14.45 -7.60 17.39
N TRP A 194 -13.37 -8.38 17.49
CA TRP A 194 -13.39 -9.68 18.19
C TRP A 194 -13.47 -9.53 19.72
N GLU A 195 -13.01 -8.42 20.29
CA GLU A 195 -13.10 -8.17 21.74
C GLU A 195 -14.49 -7.68 22.18
N GLN A 196 -15.31 -7.14 21.27
CA GLN A 196 -16.69 -6.73 21.55
C GLN A 196 -17.73 -7.84 21.26
N GLY A 197 -17.34 -8.90 20.55
CA GLY A 197 -18.22 -9.97 20.09
C GLY A 197 -18.07 -11.30 20.84
N GLY A 198 -18.54 -11.36 22.09
CA GLY A 198 -19.02 -12.62 22.67
C GLY A 198 -18.17 -13.27 23.76
N ASP A 199 -18.71 -13.20 24.96
CA ASP A 199 -18.49 -13.98 26.18
C ASP A 199 -17.73 -15.33 26.01
N PHE A 200 -16.40 -15.25 26.14
CA PHE A 200 -15.47 -16.39 26.12
C PHE A 200 -15.79 -17.45 27.19
N ARG A 201 -16.59 -17.09 28.22
CA ARG A 201 -16.96 -17.99 29.32
C ARG A 201 -17.99 -19.06 28.96
N THR A 202 -18.71 -18.92 27.85
CA THR A 202 -19.74 -19.90 27.44
C THR A 202 -19.19 -21.04 26.58
N LYS A 203 -18.06 -20.84 25.89
CA LYS A 203 -17.41 -21.90 25.09
C LYS A 203 -16.36 -22.71 25.85
N VAL A 204 -15.87 -22.22 26.98
CA VAL A 204 -14.93 -22.97 27.84
C VAL A 204 -15.65 -24.02 28.72
N LYS A 205 -17.00 -24.02 28.77
CA LYS A 205 -17.77 -24.91 29.66
C LYS A 205 -18.57 -26.02 28.98
N ALA A 206 -18.50 -26.17 27.65
CA ALA A 206 -19.31 -27.17 26.93
C ALA A 206 -18.57 -28.44 26.48
N ASP A 207 -17.22 -28.48 26.48
CA ASP A 207 -16.45 -29.69 26.11
C ASP A 207 -15.49 -30.14 27.22
N ALA A 208 -15.99 -30.15 28.46
CA ALA A 208 -15.35 -30.86 29.56
C ALA A 208 -15.81 -32.34 29.54
N HIS A 209 -15.20 -33.14 28.66
CA HIS A 209 -15.17 -34.60 28.80
C HIS A 209 -13.80 -35.14 28.40
N GLN A 210 -13.30 -36.06 29.25
CA GLN A 210 -12.00 -36.75 29.28
C GLN A 210 -11.24 -36.92 27.94
N PRO A 211 -9.88 -36.86 27.93
CA PRO A 211 -9.09 -37.15 26.74
C PRO A 211 -8.95 -38.67 26.52
N PRO A 212 -9.06 -39.19 25.28
CA PRO A 212 -8.47 -40.47 24.93
C PRO A 212 -7.05 -40.27 24.40
N ALA A 213 -6.15 -41.13 24.88
CA ALA A 213 -4.74 -41.21 24.50
C ALA A 213 -4.55 -41.44 22.98
N GLY A 214 -3.74 -40.59 22.35
CA GLY A 214 -3.31 -40.76 20.96
C GLY A 214 -2.04 -41.63 20.86
N PRO A 215 -1.89 -42.43 19.78
CA PRO A 215 -0.72 -43.29 19.56
C PRO A 215 0.54 -42.49 19.20
N PRO A 216 1.74 -43.07 19.38
CA PRO A 216 3.01 -42.34 19.30
C PRO A 216 3.34 -41.90 17.87
N ALA A 217 3.98 -40.72 17.77
CA ALA A 217 4.48 -40.16 16.52
C ALA A 217 5.53 -41.08 15.87
N PRO A 218 5.46 -41.31 14.54
CA PRO A 218 6.54 -41.97 13.82
C PRO A 218 7.76 -41.05 13.72
N ALA A 219 8.92 -41.65 13.99
CA ALA A 219 10.23 -41.02 13.95
C ALA A 219 10.58 -40.50 12.54
N THR A 220 10.94 -39.22 12.46
CA THR A 220 11.67 -38.65 11.32
C THR A 220 13.16 -38.93 11.48
N PRO A 221 13.86 -39.41 10.42
CA PRO A 221 15.27 -39.70 10.48
C PRO A 221 16.10 -38.41 10.46
N ALA A 222 17.13 -38.40 11.31
CA ALA A 222 18.12 -37.35 11.43
C ALA A 222 18.93 -37.13 10.13
N LEU A 223 19.10 -35.87 9.76
CA LEU A 223 20.17 -35.42 8.86
C LEU A 223 21.35 -34.89 9.70
N PRO A 224 22.60 -35.07 9.24
CA PRO A 224 23.82 -34.94 10.04
C PRO A 224 24.19 -33.47 10.37
N PRO A 225 25.00 -33.26 11.42
CA PRO A 225 25.33 -31.92 11.92
C PRO A 225 26.41 -31.27 11.06
N LEU A 226 26.15 -30.04 10.60
CA LEU A 226 27.21 -29.13 10.13
C LEU A 226 27.70 -28.32 11.34
N GLN A 227 28.98 -28.52 11.65
CA GLN A 227 29.75 -27.78 12.65
C GLN A 227 30.09 -26.35 12.18
N PRO A 228 30.49 -25.46 13.12
CA PRO A 228 30.47 -24.02 12.95
C PRO A 228 31.75 -23.51 12.27
N THR A 229 31.62 -22.63 11.28
CA THR A 229 32.74 -21.78 10.87
C THR A 229 32.51 -20.38 11.41
N ALA A 230 33.33 -20.07 12.41
CA ALA A 230 33.49 -18.77 13.02
C ALA A 230 33.70 -17.68 11.95
N GLY A 231 32.81 -16.70 12.02
CA GLY A 231 32.95 -15.35 11.49
C GLY A 231 32.21 -14.44 12.46
N GLU A 232 32.60 -14.49 13.73
CA GLU A 232 32.09 -13.62 14.79
C GLU A 232 32.46 -12.16 14.50
N SER A 233 31.44 -11.30 14.41
CA SER A 233 31.38 -9.96 15.01
C SER A 233 29.97 -9.38 14.81
N PRO A 234 29.44 -8.60 15.76
CA PRO A 234 28.46 -9.11 16.71
C PRO A 234 27.01 -8.85 16.31
N SER A 235 26.14 -9.67 16.91
CA SER A 235 24.73 -9.41 17.13
C SER A 235 24.49 -7.96 17.53
N ALA A 236 23.93 -7.16 16.61
CA ALA A 236 23.22 -5.95 16.97
C ALA A 236 21.77 -6.36 17.19
N VAL A 237 21.38 -6.43 18.46
CA VAL A 237 19.98 -6.31 18.88
C VAL A 237 19.36 -5.21 18.02
N ALA A 238 18.36 -5.54 17.21
CA ALA A 238 17.62 -4.53 16.47
C ALA A 238 17.24 -3.43 17.47
N PRO A 239 17.66 -2.16 17.28
CA PRO A 239 17.47 -1.16 18.30
C PRO A 239 15.97 -1.04 18.59
N THR A 240 15.59 -1.33 19.84
CA THR A 240 14.23 -1.08 20.34
C THR A 240 13.88 0.41 20.31
N ASP A 241 14.88 1.26 20.11
CA ASP A 241 14.76 2.69 19.95
C ASP A 241 14.68 3.08 18.45
N PRO A 242 13.54 3.61 17.98
CA PRO A 242 13.37 4.04 16.59
C PRO A 242 14.36 5.15 16.18
N LEU A 243 14.84 5.97 17.13
CA LEU A 243 15.82 7.01 16.85
C LEU A 243 17.19 6.42 16.49
N ALA A 244 17.63 5.41 17.24
CA ALA A 244 18.89 4.71 16.98
C ALA A 244 18.87 4.01 15.61
N ALA A 245 17.75 3.36 15.25
CA ALA A 245 17.56 2.77 13.92
C ALA A 245 17.66 3.80 12.79
N ALA A 246 17.03 4.98 12.98
CA ALA A 246 17.06 6.05 11.99
C ALA A 246 18.47 6.67 11.84
N ARG A 247 19.23 6.78 12.93
CA ARG A 247 20.63 7.24 12.90
C ARG A 247 21.51 6.27 12.10
N GLU A 248 21.44 4.98 12.42
CA GLU A 248 22.20 3.95 11.71
C GLU A 248 21.88 3.96 10.20
N ARG A 249 20.60 4.16 9.85
CA ARG A 249 20.17 4.23 8.45
C ARG A 249 20.82 5.41 7.70
N VAL A 250 20.89 6.59 8.31
CA VAL A 250 21.52 7.76 7.69
C VAL A 250 23.04 7.61 7.60
N GLU A 251 23.67 6.97 8.59
CA GLU A 251 25.10 6.64 8.56
C GLU A 251 25.43 5.63 7.44
N ARG A 252 24.59 4.60 7.29
CA ARG A 252 24.77 3.57 6.26
C ARG A 252 24.48 4.08 4.85
N TYR A 253 23.53 5.02 4.73
CA TYR A 253 23.13 5.60 3.45
C TYR A 253 23.12 7.14 3.50
N PRO A 254 24.30 7.81 3.48
CA PRO A 254 24.39 9.27 3.48
C PRO A 254 23.86 9.93 2.20
N GLY A 255 23.35 9.19 1.22
CA GLY A 255 22.68 9.76 0.04
C GLY A 255 21.17 9.89 0.21
N ASP A 256 20.57 9.17 1.16
CA ASP A 256 19.12 9.08 1.32
C ASP A 256 18.59 10.35 2.01
N LEU A 257 17.92 11.21 1.26
CA LEU A 257 17.37 12.48 1.75
C LEU A 257 16.06 12.27 2.52
N GLU A 258 15.30 11.22 2.22
CA GLU A 258 14.08 10.89 2.95
C GLU A 258 14.41 10.24 4.29
N ALA A 259 15.41 9.34 4.36
CA ALA A 259 15.88 8.84 5.65
C ALA A 259 16.32 9.98 6.58
N ARG A 260 16.94 11.03 6.03
CA ARG A 260 17.27 12.23 6.78
C ARG A 260 16.05 13.00 7.25
N PHE A 261 15.00 13.12 6.43
CA PHE A 261 13.74 13.71 6.85
C PHE A 261 13.12 12.93 8.02
N GLN A 262 13.05 11.60 7.91
CA GLN A 262 12.51 10.73 8.96
C GLN A 262 13.33 10.82 10.26
N LEU A 263 14.67 10.84 10.15
CA LEU A 263 15.54 11.05 11.29
C LEU A 263 15.30 12.43 11.92
N ALA A 264 15.10 13.48 11.11
CA ALA A 264 14.83 14.83 11.61
C ALA A 264 13.52 14.90 12.41
N GLU A 265 12.45 14.25 11.94
CA GLU A 265 11.17 14.15 12.68
C GLU A 265 11.35 13.45 14.04
N LEU A 266 12.12 12.34 14.06
CA LEU A 266 12.39 11.61 15.31
C LEU A 266 13.28 12.41 16.27
N LEU A 267 14.30 13.11 15.76
CA LEU A 267 15.15 14.00 16.56
C LEU A 267 14.34 15.16 17.14
N PHE A 268 13.43 15.75 16.37
CA PHE A 268 12.55 16.81 16.84
C PHE A 268 11.60 16.30 17.94
N ALA A 269 11.00 15.12 17.75
CA ALA A 269 10.16 14.48 18.77
C ALA A 269 10.94 14.12 20.04
N ALA A 270 12.22 13.77 19.92
CA ALA A 270 13.13 13.54 21.04
C ALA A 270 13.62 14.84 21.73
N GLY A 271 13.28 16.02 21.18
CA GLY A 271 13.74 17.32 21.69
C GLY A 271 15.16 17.71 21.27
N GLU A 272 15.82 16.92 20.42
CA GLU A 272 17.14 17.22 19.86
C GLU A 272 17.05 18.19 18.67
N VAL A 273 16.61 19.42 18.96
CA VAL A 273 16.24 20.41 17.93
C VAL A 273 17.41 20.80 17.02
N GLU A 274 18.63 20.97 17.54
CA GLU A 274 19.80 21.32 16.71
C GLU A 274 20.13 20.22 15.68
N ALA A 275 20.11 18.96 16.13
CA ALA A 275 20.37 17.83 15.26
C ALA A 275 19.26 17.68 14.21
N ALA A 276 17.99 17.91 14.60
CA ALA A 276 16.86 17.91 13.68
C ALA A 276 17.03 18.97 12.57
N ILE A 277 17.44 20.21 12.93
CA ILE A 277 17.69 21.28 11.96
C ILE A 277 18.71 20.85 10.90
N ALA A 278 19.84 20.29 11.31
CA ALA A 278 20.87 19.84 10.39
C ALA A 278 20.34 18.80 9.40
N GLN A 279 19.55 17.83 9.89
CA GLN A 279 18.97 16.80 9.03
C GLN A 279 17.90 17.34 8.08
N TYR A 280 17.03 18.25 8.54
CA TYR A 280 16.05 18.88 7.64
C TYR A 280 16.71 19.77 6.57
N GLN A 281 17.81 20.45 6.88
CA GLN A 281 18.59 21.24 5.90
C GLN A 281 19.18 20.38 4.78
N HIS A 282 19.48 19.11 5.06
CA HIS A 282 19.83 18.15 4.02
C HIS A 282 18.58 17.67 3.27
N ALA A 283 17.52 17.30 3.99
CA ALA A 283 16.28 16.77 3.41
C ALA A 283 15.60 17.74 2.42
N GLN A 284 15.68 19.06 2.65
CA GLN A 284 15.06 20.06 1.75
C GLN A 284 15.64 20.10 0.32
N ARG A 285 16.75 19.37 0.06
CA ARG A 285 17.32 19.23 -1.29
C ARG A 285 16.48 18.30 -2.18
N HIS A 286 15.61 17.47 -1.60
CA HIS A 286 14.74 16.58 -2.35
C HIS A 286 13.43 17.31 -2.73
N PRO A 287 13.07 17.46 -4.02
CA PRO A 287 11.90 18.24 -4.43
C PRO A 287 10.58 17.80 -3.80
N GLN A 288 10.37 16.49 -3.66
CA GLN A 288 9.12 15.94 -3.08
C GLN A 288 9.01 16.16 -1.56
N TRP A 289 10.13 16.20 -0.85
CA TRP A 289 10.17 16.29 0.62
C TRP A 289 10.45 17.72 1.10
N ARG A 290 10.79 18.62 0.19
CA ARG A 290 11.17 20.00 0.49
C ARG A 290 10.10 20.78 1.26
N PRO A 291 8.80 20.82 0.85
CA PRO A 291 7.79 21.54 1.63
C PRO A 291 7.63 21.01 3.06
N ALA A 292 7.69 19.68 3.23
CA ALA A 292 7.61 19.05 4.55
C ALA A 292 8.85 19.33 5.41
N ALA A 293 10.06 19.31 4.81
CA ALA A 293 11.30 19.64 5.49
C ALA A 293 11.35 21.12 5.92
N LEU A 294 10.84 22.04 5.09
CA LEU A 294 10.71 23.46 5.44
C LEU A 294 9.74 23.69 6.60
N LEU A 295 8.61 22.96 6.62
CA LEU A 295 7.68 22.96 7.75
C LEU A 295 8.34 22.45 9.05
N GLY A 296 9.10 21.36 8.96
CA GLY A 296 9.88 20.81 10.07
C GLY A 296 10.95 21.79 10.60
N LEU A 297 11.69 22.45 9.70
CA LEU A 297 12.64 23.52 10.06
C LEU A 297 11.97 24.67 10.78
N ALA A 298 10.82 25.12 10.29
CA ALA A 298 10.08 26.21 10.90
C ALA A 298 9.61 25.86 12.32
N ARG A 299 9.14 24.63 12.54
CA ARG A 299 8.81 24.13 13.89
C ARG A 299 10.02 24.11 14.80
N CYS A 300 11.17 23.66 14.30
CA CYS A 300 12.44 23.69 15.04
C CYS A 300 12.83 25.12 15.43
N PHE A 301 12.77 26.07 14.49
CA PHE A 301 13.09 27.46 14.74
C PHE A 301 12.13 28.12 15.72
N ARG A 302 10.82 27.82 15.64
CA ARG A 302 9.81 28.31 16.58
C ARG A 302 10.07 27.84 18.00
N VAL A 303 10.43 26.56 18.19
CA VAL A 303 10.80 26.02 19.52
C VAL A 303 12.05 26.72 20.08
N ARG A 304 12.98 27.14 19.21
CA ARG A 304 14.16 27.92 19.60
C ARG A 304 13.90 29.41 19.82
N GLY A 305 12.70 29.90 19.54
CA GLY A 305 12.36 31.34 19.57
C GLY A 305 12.87 32.13 18.36
N LEU A 306 13.42 31.47 17.33
CA LEU A 306 13.87 32.07 16.07
C LEU A 306 12.70 32.18 15.08
N THR A 307 11.61 32.82 15.53
CA THR A 307 10.33 32.81 14.83
C THR A 307 10.39 33.57 13.50
N ASP A 308 11.27 34.55 13.36
CA ASP A 308 11.55 35.28 12.12
C ASP A 308 12.05 34.34 11.01
N LEU A 309 13.01 33.46 11.32
CA LEU A 309 13.51 32.45 10.39
C LEU A 309 12.43 31.43 10.04
N ALA A 310 11.57 31.07 11.01
CA ALA A 310 10.44 30.16 10.78
C ALA A 310 9.47 30.71 9.73
N VAL A 311 9.11 31.99 9.80
CA VAL A 311 8.23 32.66 8.82
C VAL A 311 8.82 32.62 7.41
N VAL A 312 10.13 32.84 7.26
CA VAL A 312 10.81 32.79 5.95
C VAL A 312 10.73 31.40 5.33
N GLN A 313 10.98 30.34 6.11
CA GLN A 313 10.88 28.97 5.62
C GLN A 313 9.44 28.61 5.22
N LEU A 314 8.46 28.99 6.03
CA LEU A 314 7.04 28.69 5.77
C LEU A 314 6.49 29.47 4.57
N THR A 315 6.93 30.70 4.38
CA THR A 315 6.53 31.51 3.21
C THR A 315 7.07 30.88 1.92
N THR A 316 8.30 30.38 1.97
CA THR A 316 8.90 29.62 0.87
C THR A 316 8.10 28.35 0.57
N ALA A 317 7.76 27.56 1.60
CA ALA A 317 6.96 26.35 1.45
C ALA A 317 5.55 26.64 0.90
N ASN A 318 4.90 27.71 1.36
CA ASN A 318 3.57 28.12 0.91
C ASN A 318 3.56 28.54 -0.57
N GLY A 319 4.64 29.18 -1.05
CA GLY A 319 4.80 29.56 -2.45
C GLY A 319 5.05 28.36 -3.38
N GLU A 320 5.67 27.29 -2.88
CA GLU A 320 5.92 26.06 -3.65
C GLU A 320 4.67 25.17 -3.77
N LEU A 321 3.75 25.25 -2.81
CA LEU A 321 2.50 24.48 -2.80
C LEU A 321 1.39 25.23 -3.55
N SER A 322 0.97 24.73 -4.71
CA SER A 322 -0.09 25.36 -5.52
C SER A 322 -1.49 24.96 -5.06
N ALA A 323 -1.73 23.68 -4.77
CA ALA A 323 -3.02 23.18 -4.31
C ALA A 323 -3.24 23.45 -2.82
N MET A 324 -4.48 23.81 -2.44
CA MET A 324 -4.88 23.97 -1.04
C MET A 324 -5.24 22.61 -0.42
N ASP A 325 -4.25 21.72 -0.37
CA ASP A 325 -4.35 20.42 0.28
C ASP A 325 -4.02 20.49 1.77
N ASP A 326 -4.16 19.37 2.48
CA ASP A 326 -3.91 19.33 3.93
C ASP A 326 -2.46 19.72 4.31
N ARG A 327 -1.50 19.50 3.40
CA ARG A 327 -0.10 19.92 3.60
C ARG A 327 0.04 21.44 3.54
N LYS A 328 -0.61 22.09 2.57
CA LYS A 328 -0.61 23.55 2.48
C LYS A 328 -1.35 24.18 3.66
N LYS A 329 -2.47 23.59 4.10
CA LYS A 329 -3.17 24.03 5.32
C LYS A 329 -2.26 23.96 6.55
N ASP A 330 -1.47 22.88 6.70
CA ASP A 330 -0.48 22.76 7.78
C ASP A 330 0.58 23.88 7.76
N VAL A 331 1.10 24.21 6.58
CA VAL A 331 2.09 25.29 6.40
C VAL A 331 1.49 26.65 6.76
N ILE A 332 0.30 26.97 6.23
CA ILE A 332 -0.39 28.24 6.50
C ILE A 332 -0.73 28.37 7.99
N TYR A 333 -1.12 27.26 8.63
CA TYR A 333 -1.48 27.25 10.04
C TYR A 333 -0.26 27.54 10.92
N GLU A 334 0.87 26.88 10.68
CA GLU A 334 2.11 27.18 11.42
C GLU A 334 2.61 28.60 11.14
N LEU A 335 2.38 29.14 9.94
CA LEU A 335 2.74 30.52 9.61
C LEU A 335 1.87 31.52 10.40
N GLY A 336 0.59 31.22 10.56
CA GLY A 336 -0.31 31.95 11.46
C GLY A 336 0.18 31.93 12.91
N LEU A 337 0.55 30.76 13.44
CA LEU A 337 1.12 30.64 14.79
C LEU A 337 2.44 31.43 14.96
N CYS A 338 3.30 31.44 13.94
CA CYS A 338 4.53 32.22 13.96
C CYS A 338 4.23 33.73 14.02
N HIS A 339 3.24 34.22 13.26
CA HIS A 339 2.82 35.62 13.33
C HIS A 339 2.20 35.98 14.67
N GLU A 340 1.39 35.09 15.29
CA GLU A 340 0.88 35.30 16.65
C GLU A 340 2.05 35.45 17.65
N ALA A 341 3.06 34.57 17.56
CA ALA A 341 4.24 34.62 18.42
C ALA A 341 5.09 35.88 18.22
N LEU A 342 5.04 36.50 17.04
CA LEU A 342 5.68 37.79 16.75
C LEU A 342 4.80 39.01 17.10
N GLY A 343 3.59 38.81 17.63
CA GLY A 343 2.64 39.88 17.93
C GLY A 343 1.97 40.51 16.70
N GLN A 344 2.08 39.87 15.53
CA GLN A 344 1.54 40.34 14.27
C GLN A 344 0.12 39.79 14.04
N THR A 345 -0.82 40.21 14.89
CA THR A 345 -2.19 39.66 14.95
C THR A 345 -2.92 39.72 13.61
N GLU A 346 -2.82 40.83 12.88
CA GLU A 346 -3.46 40.99 11.56
C GLU A 346 -2.94 39.97 10.53
N ALA A 347 -1.61 39.78 10.50
CA ALA A 347 -0.98 38.83 9.60
C ALA A 347 -1.36 37.39 9.96
N ALA A 348 -1.43 37.07 11.26
CA ALA A 348 -1.86 35.76 11.73
C ALA A 348 -3.30 35.44 11.34
N ILE A 349 -4.22 36.37 11.59
CA ILE A 349 -5.63 36.21 11.26
C ILE A 349 -5.85 36.09 9.75
N ALA A 350 -5.06 36.78 8.93
CA ALA A 350 -5.11 36.59 7.48
C ALA A 350 -4.80 35.15 7.06
N GLN A 351 -3.81 34.49 7.69
CA GLN A 351 -3.51 33.08 7.42
C GLN A 351 -4.63 32.15 7.86
N PHE A 352 -5.16 32.35 9.07
CA PHE A 352 -6.26 31.53 9.58
C PHE A 352 -7.53 31.70 8.73
N LYS A 353 -7.81 32.91 8.22
CA LYS A 353 -8.92 33.16 7.28
C LYS A 353 -8.77 32.37 5.99
N ALA A 354 -7.55 32.28 5.45
CA ALA A 354 -7.29 31.51 4.24
C ALA A 354 -7.60 30.01 4.42
N ILE A 355 -7.31 29.45 5.60
CA ILE A 355 -7.71 28.07 5.93
C ILE A 355 -9.22 27.97 6.15
N TYR A 356 -9.79 28.87 6.94
CA TYR A 356 -11.21 28.86 7.29
C TYR A 356 -12.14 28.91 6.07
N ALA A 357 -11.76 29.67 5.03
CA ALA A 357 -12.52 29.78 3.79
C ALA A 357 -12.66 28.45 3.03
N GLU A 358 -11.69 27.55 3.20
CA GLU A 358 -11.60 26.26 2.50
C GLU A 358 -12.03 25.10 3.39
N ASP A 359 -11.70 25.16 4.69
CA ASP A 359 -11.97 24.13 5.68
C ASP A 359 -12.18 24.73 7.08
N ILE A 360 -13.45 24.90 7.44
CA ILE A 360 -13.87 25.42 8.74
C ILE A 360 -13.46 24.47 9.89
N GLY A 361 -13.36 23.15 9.62
CA GLY A 361 -13.08 22.12 10.62
C GLY A 361 -11.59 21.89 10.89
N PHE A 362 -10.71 22.64 10.23
CA PHE A 362 -9.28 22.44 10.37
C PHE A 362 -8.77 22.94 11.74
N ARG A 363 -8.48 22.00 12.65
CA ARG A 363 -7.95 22.27 14.00
C ARG A 363 -8.80 23.26 14.79
N ASP A 364 -8.20 24.31 15.33
CA ASP A 364 -8.82 25.37 16.14
C ASP A 364 -8.97 26.68 15.37
N VAL A 365 -8.85 26.67 14.03
CA VAL A 365 -8.92 27.86 13.18
C VAL A 365 -10.24 28.61 13.38
N ALA A 366 -11.37 27.91 13.43
CA ALA A 366 -12.68 28.52 13.68
C ALA A 366 -12.73 29.23 15.05
N ALA A 367 -12.15 28.64 16.09
CA ALA A 367 -12.10 29.24 17.42
C ALA A 367 -11.23 30.51 17.43
N LYS A 368 -10.06 30.48 16.76
CA LYS A 368 -9.16 31.64 16.62
C LYS A 368 -9.81 32.81 15.88
N ILE A 369 -10.52 32.51 14.80
CA ILE A 369 -11.28 33.51 14.02
C ILE A 369 -12.36 34.14 14.89
N ASN A 370 -13.20 33.32 15.53
CA ASN A 370 -14.29 33.80 16.38
C ASN A 370 -13.78 34.65 17.55
N ALA A 371 -12.68 34.24 18.19
CA ALA A 371 -12.04 34.98 19.27
C ALA A 371 -11.63 36.40 18.81
N HIS A 372 -11.02 36.53 17.63
CA HIS A 372 -10.63 37.82 17.07
C HIS A 372 -11.83 38.75 16.78
N TYR A 373 -12.90 38.23 16.20
CA TYR A 373 -14.13 39.01 15.96
C TYR A 373 -14.93 39.33 17.23
N SER A 374 -14.74 38.57 18.31
CA SER A 374 -15.34 38.88 19.61
C SER A 374 -14.53 39.89 20.44
N ALA A 375 -13.26 40.08 20.11
CA ALA A 375 -12.32 40.97 20.80
C ALA A 375 -12.10 42.32 20.08
N SER A 376 -12.61 42.44 18.85
CA SER A 376 -12.63 43.67 18.04
C SER A 376 -13.97 44.38 18.20
#